data_AF-A0A1V4MSC2-F1
#
_entry.id   AF-A0A1V4MSC2-F1
#
_cell.length_a   1.000
_cell.length_b   1.000
_cell.length_c   1.000
_cell.angle_alpha   90.00
_cell.angle_beta   90.00
_cell.angle_gamma   90.00
#
_symmetry.space_group_name_H-M   'P 1'
#
loop_
_entity.id
_entity.type
_entity.pdbx_description
1 polymer ?
#
loop_
_entity_poly.entity_id
_entity_poly.type
_entity_poly.pdbx_seq_one_letter_code
_entity_poly.pdbx_strand_id
1 'polypeptide(L)'
;MQISNLARKTDLPLTHLTKNQKIRSQALIDYYESKIDCLLNFNLAPKLISLACWDAPVEREDLSTKSGRKRFLRKCLRYYRNQVKNIEKWRKKF
;
A
#
# COMPACT_ATOMS: atom_id res chain seq x y z
N MET A 1 -4.79 -26.17 -12.28
CA MET A 1 -3.52 -25.53 -11.84
C MET A 1 -3.83 -24.72 -10.59
N GLN A 2 -3.65 -25.32 -9.41
CA GLN A 2 -3.89 -24.66 -8.12
C GLN A 2 -2.76 -23.66 -7.89
N ILE A 3 -3.04 -22.36 -8.01
CA ILE A 3 -2.12 -21.32 -7.54
C ILE A 3 -2.25 -21.31 -6.02
N SER A 4 -1.51 -22.21 -5.40
CA SER A 4 -1.39 -22.36 -3.96
C SER A 4 -0.86 -21.08 -3.34
N ASN A 5 -1.59 -20.57 -2.33
CA ASN A 5 -1.06 -19.99 -1.10
C ASN A 5 0.28 -19.22 -1.18
N LEU A 6 0.42 -18.30 -2.14
CA LEU A 6 1.52 -17.33 -2.19
C LEU A 6 1.21 -16.05 -1.41
N ALA A 7 0.20 -16.09 -0.53
CA ALA A 7 0.08 -15.19 0.61
C ALA A 7 1.13 -15.56 1.69
N ARG A 8 2.41 -15.71 1.30
CA ARG A 8 3.48 -15.60 2.27
C ARG A 8 3.39 -14.17 2.78
N LYS A 9 3.32 -14.00 4.09
CA LYS A 9 3.58 -12.75 4.81
C LYS A 9 4.88 -12.15 4.28
N THR A 10 4.84 -11.39 3.20
CA THR A 10 5.93 -10.50 2.86
C THR A 10 5.73 -9.33 3.79
N ASP A 11 6.43 -9.37 4.93
CA ASP A 11 6.53 -8.28 5.90
C ASP A 11 7.28 -7.11 5.25
N LEU A 12 6.65 -6.55 4.21
CA LEU A 12 7.04 -5.32 3.56
C LEU A 12 6.21 -4.19 4.17
N PRO A 13 6.84 -3.05 4.50
CA PRO A 13 8.27 -2.77 4.40
C PRO A 13 9.11 -3.57 5.40
N LEU A 14 10.42 -3.72 5.13
CA LEU A 14 11.44 -4.52 5.87
C LEU A 14 11.70 -4.02 7.31
N THR A 15 10.63 -3.91 8.07
CA THR A 15 10.56 -3.32 9.41
C THR A 15 11.19 -4.20 10.48
N HIS A 16 11.53 -5.44 10.14
CA HIS A 16 12.19 -6.40 11.03
C HIS A 16 13.71 -6.17 11.15
N LEU A 17 14.31 -5.36 10.28
CA LEU A 17 15.76 -5.12 10.27
C LEU A 17 16.25 -4.22 11.40
N THR A 18 15.35 -3.53 12.11
CA THR A 18 15.70 -2.66 13.24
C THR A 18 14.74 -2.87 14.41
N LYS A 19 15.30 -2.86 15.62
CA LYS A 19 14.54 -2.84 16.88
C LYS A 19 14.07 -1.43 17.26
N ASN A 20 14.61 -0.39 16.60
CA ASN A 20 14.26 0.99 16.90
C ASN A 20 12.85 1.33 16.37
N GLN A 21 11.90 1.52 17.29
CA GLN A 21 10.50 1.79 16.98
C GLN A 21 10.29 3.08 16.17
N LYS A 22 11.09 4.12 16.40
CA LYS A 22 11.00 5.39 15.67
C LYS A 22 11.39 5.19 14.21
N ILE A 23 12.52 4.52 13.97
CA ILE A 23 13.00 4.21 12.62
C ILE A 23 11.99 3.30 11.90
N ARG A 24 11.48 2.27 12.60
CA ARG A 24 10.47 1.35 12.06
C ARG A 24 9.19 2.07 11.64
N SER A 25 8.68 2.95 12.50
CA SER A 25 7.45 3.72 12.21
C SER A 25 7.67 4.69 11.06
N GLN A 26 8.82 5.34 10.98
CA GLN A 26 9.14 6.25 9.88
C GLN A 26 9.22 5.50 8.54
N ALA A 27 9.93 4.37 8.49
CA ALA A 27 10.03 3.56 7.28
C ALA A 27 8.66 3.06 6.78
N LEU A 28 7.71 2.78 7.69
CA LEU A 28 6.33 2.43 7.33
C LEU A 28 5.57 3.61 6.72
N ILE A 29 5.72 4.80 7.30
CA ILE A 29 5.12 6.03 6.79
C ILE A 29 5.66 6.30 5.38
N ASP A 30 6.99 6.34 5.22
CA ASP A 30 7.65 6.61 3.95
C ASP A 30 7.22 5.60 2.87
N TYR A 31 7.08 4.32 3.24
CA TYR A 31 6.57 3.28 2.34
C TYR A 31 5.16 3.61 1.83
N TYR A 32 4.20 3.90 2.72
CA TYR A 32 2.83 4.18 2.30
C TYR A 32 2.67 5.55 1.61
N GLU A 33 3.43 6.56 2.01
CA GLU A 33 3.46 7.86 1.34
C GLU A 33 4.00 7.73 -0.09
N SER A 34 5.08 6.98 -0.30
CA SER A 34 5.60 6.73 -1.65
C SER A 34 4.58 6.04 -2.56
N LYS A 35 3.75 5.15 -2.01
CA LYS A 35 2.63 4.52 -2.74
C LYS A 35 1.55 5.55 -3.09
N ILE A 36 1.19 6.44 -2.16
CA ILE A 36 0.21 7.49 -2.39
C ILE A 36 0.70 8.43 -3.51
N ASP A 37 1.94 8.89 -3.43
CA ASP A 37 2.53 9.78 -4.43
C ASP A 37 2.62 9.13 -5.80
N CYS A 38 3.04 7.86 -5.83
CA CYS A 38 3.09 7.06 -7.05
C CYS A 38 1.71 7.01 -7.75
N LEU A 39 0.63 6.83 -6.99
CA LEU A 39 -0.72 6.70 -7.52
C LEU A 39 -1.39 8.04 -7.87
N LEU A 40 -0.95 9.15 -7.27
CA LEU A 40 -1.52 10.49 -7.51
C LEU A 40 -0.81 11.25 -8.62
N ASN A 41 0.52 11.15 -8.67
CA ASN A 41 1.35 12.02 -9.49
C ASN A 41 1.78 11.38 -10.82
N PHE A 42 1.66 10.07 -10.95
CA PHE A 42 2.04 9.36 -12.17
C PHE A 42 0.81 8.84 -12.92
N ASN A 43 0.77 9.08 -14.22
CA ASN A 43 -0.21 8.47 -15.11
C ASN A 43 0.18 7.02 -15.40
N LEU A 44 0.02 6.15 -14.42
CA LEU A 44 0.45 4.76 -14.49
C LEU A 44 -0.43 3.93 -15.43
N ALA A 45 0.21 3.07 -16.22
CA ALA A 45 -0.48 2.03 -16.97
C ALA A 45 -1.19 1.05 -16.00
N PRO A 46 -2.31 0.41 -16.41
CA PRO A 46 -3.08 -0.49 -15.54
C PRO A 46 -2.27 -1.59 -14.86
N LYS A 47 -1.31 -2.19 -15.58
CA LYS A 47 -0.42 -3.23 -15.02
C LYS A 47 0.46 -2.68 -13.89
N LEU A 48 0.95 -1.45 -14.03
CA LEU A 48 1.76 -0.78 -13.00
C LEU A 48 0.91 -0.41 -11.79
N ILE A 49 -0.36 0.00 -11.99
CA ILE A 49 -1.31 0.22 -10.88
C ILE A 49 -1.52 -1.09 -10.11
N SER A 50 -1.75 -2.22 -10.80
CA SER A 50 -1.91 -3.52 -10.14
C SER A 50 -0.72 -3.92 -9.28
N LEU A 51 0.50 -3.69 -9.78
CA LEU A 51 1.76 -3.98 -9.07
C LEU A 51 1.99 -3.02 -7.91
N ALA A 52 1.78 -1.72 -8.13
CA ALA A 52 1.90 -0.71 -7.08
C ALA A 52 0.94 -1.02 -5.91
N CYS A 53 -0.26 -1.49 -6.22
CA CYS A 53 -1.30 -1.86 -5.26
C CYS A 53 -1.35 -3.35 -4.93
N TRP A 54 -0.28 -4.12 -5.13
CA TRP A 54 -0.27 -5.56 -4.88
C TRP A 54 -0.60 -5.91 -3.42
N ASP A 55 -0.10 -5.10 -2.49
CA ASP A 55 -0.19 -5.28 -1.03
C ASP A 55 -1.47 -4.72 -0.40
N ALA A 56 -2.24 -3.91 -1.13
CA ALA A 56 -3.49 -3.37 -0.63
C ALA A 56 -4.58 -4.47 -0.59
N PRO A 57 -5.13 -4.81 0.59
CA PRO A 57 -6.17 -5.83 0.73
C PRO A 57 -7.54 -5.23 0.38
N VAL A 58 -7.67 -4.72 -0.84
CA VAL A 58 -8.90 -4.16 -1.37
C VAL A 58 -9.39 -5.02 -2.54
N GLU A 59 -10.72 -5.09 -2.67
CA GLU A 59 -11.36 -5.74 -3.81
C GLU A 59 -10.86 -5.13 -5.12
N ARG A 60 -10.42 -5.99 -6.04
CA ARG A 60 -9.91 -5.61 -7.35
C ARG A 60 -11.06 -5.13 -8.23
N GLU A 61 -10.80 -4.10 -9.04
CA GLU A 61 -11.73 -3.62 -10.07
C GLU A 61 -11.17 -3.91 -11.46
N ASP A 62 -12.03 -3.80 -12.47
CA ASP A 62 -11.59 -3.81 -13.86
C ASP A 62 -10.77 -2.55 -14.19
N LEU A 63 -9.46 -2.73 -14.28
CA LEU A 63 -8.54 -1.66 -14.62
C LEU A 63 -8.47 -1.38 -16.12
N SER A 64 -9.20 -2.08 -16.98
CA SER A 64 -9.29 -1.71 -18.39
C SER A 64 -10.13 -0.45 -18.57
N THR A 65 -11.17 -0.26 -17.76
CA THR A 65 -12.10 0.89 -17.83
C THR A 65 -11.66 2.08 -16.98
N LYS A 66 -11.97 3.30 -17.44
CA LYS A 66 -11.67 4.53 -16.67
C LYS A 66 -12.37 4.55 -15.31
N SER A 67 -13.62 4.09 -15.25
CA SER A 67 -14.42 4.05 -14.03
C SER A 67 -13.87 3.02 -13.03
N GLY A 68 -13.54 1.80 -13.49
CA GLY A 68 -12.94 0.77 -12.63
C GLY A 68 -11.57 1.20 -12.10
N ARG A 69 -10.70 1.78 -12.94
CA ARG A 69 -9.44 2.41 -12.49
C ARG A 69 -9.67 3.44 -11.39
N LYS A 70 -10.61 4.37 -11.59
CA LYS A 70 -10.91 5.43 -10.61
C LYS A 70 -11.40 4.86 -9.28
N ARG A 71 -12.28 3.84 -9.31
CA ARG A 71 -12.77 3.17 -8.08
C ARG A 71 -11.66 2.44 -7.34
N PHE A 72 -10.82 1.70 -8.08
CA PHE A 72 -9.71 0.96 -7.49
C PHE A 72 -8.70 1.88 -6.83
N LEU A 73 -8.27 2.93 -7.54
CA LEU A 73 -7.33 3.92 -7.00
C LEU A 73 -7.87 4.57 -5.73
N ARG A 74 -9.16 4.93 -5.69
CA ARG A 74 -9.79 5.48 -4.47
C ARG A 74 -9.73 4.49 -3.30
N LYS A 75 -10.02 3.21 -3.52
CA LYS A 75 -9.95 2.15 -2.49
C LYS A 75 -8.51 2.03 -1.96
N CYS A 76 -7.51 1.92 -2.84
CA CYS A 76 -6.10 1.82 -2.47
C CYS A 76 -5.60 3.06 -1.72
N LEU A 77 -5.84 4.26 -2.26
CA LEU A 77 -5.45 5.52 -1.62
C LEU A 77 -6.05 5.67 -0.23
N ARG A 78 -7.33 5.28 -0.05
CA ARG A 78 -7.97 5.27 1.27
C ARG A 78 -7.26 4.32 2.23
N TYR A 79 -6.93 3.11 1.78
CA TYR A 79 -6.20 2.15 2.59
C TYR A 79 -4.83 2.69 3.04
N TYR A 80 -4.00 3.19 2.12
CA TYR A 80 -2.66 3.69 2.44
C TYR A 80 -2.69 4.92 3.37
N ARG A 81 -3.60 5.87 3.13
CA ARG A 81 -3.79 7.03 4.03
C ARG A 81 -4.20 6.61 5.44
N ASN A 82 -5.04 5.58 5.56
CA ASN A 82 -5.42 5.04 6.86
C ASN A 82 -4.24 4.37 7.55
N GLN A 83 -3.35 3.67 6.83
CA GLN A 83 -2.14 3.09 7.41
C GLN A 83 -1.25 4.18 8.00
N VAL A 84 -0.93 5.23 7.24
CA VAL A 84 -0.14 6.38 7.72
C VAL A 84 -0.75 6.95 9.00
N LYS A 85 -2.04 7.30 8.96
CA LYS A 85 -2.76 7.85 10.11
C LYS A 85 -2.73 6.93 11.33
N ASN A 86 -2.84 5.61 11.13
CA ASN A 86 -2.77 4.65 12.22
C ASN A 86 -1.37 4.65 12.83
N ILE A 87 -0.32 4.51 12.01
CA ILE A 87 1.07 4.49 12.46
C ILE A 87 1.42 5.77 13.24
N GLU A 88 1.02 6.93 12.74
CA GLU A 88 1.20 8.21 13.45
C GLU A 88 0.50 8.24 14.81
N LYS A 89 -0.72 7.69 14.91
CA LYS A 89 -1.42 7.56 16.19
C LYS A 89 -0.68 6.63 17.15
N TRP A 90 -0.16 5.50 16.66
CA TRP A 90 0.65 4.59 17.47
C TRP A 90 1.92 5.29 17.95
N ARG A 91 2.59 6.06 17.09
CA ARG A 91 3.80 6.83 17.42
C ARG A 91 3.58 7.91 18.48
N LYS A 92 2.36 8.45 18.64
CA LYS A 92 2.05 9.46 19.67
C LYS A 92 1.70 8.86 21.03
N LYS A 93 1.40 7.55 21.08
CA LYS A 93 1.02 6.86 22.32
C LYS A 93 2.22 6.31 23.12
N PHE A 94 3.40 6.30 22.52
CA PHE A 94 4.67 5.81 23.08
C PHE A 94 5.75 6.87 22.85
#